data_AF-A0A3N7CK16-F1
#
_entry.id   AF-A0A3N7CK16-F1
#
_cell.length_a   1.000
_cell.length_b   1.000
_cell.length_c   1.000
_cell.angle_alpha   90.00
_cell.angle_beta   90.00
_cell.angle_gamma   90.00
#
_symmetry.space_group_name_H-M   'P 1'
#
loop_
_entity.id
_entity.type
_entity.pdbx_description
1 polymer ?
#
loop_
_entity_poly.entity_id
_entity_poly.type
_entity_poly.pdbx_seq_one_letter_code
_entity_poly.pdbx_strand_id
1 'polypeptide(L)'
;MFSRMPMLLCALFFGLSGCRQDYSLSPPADSEKITVTVKLPEGLKNKTMWVMYRSATCKHIGTGASGQRTERDGYHSVYKELERQGQSDLYQVELPKDGGGACRWHLANVTFGVEYADLTRFGENVIWGGGGGVVVIFDHNNSPRGGADFIVDGDLRIRKDYYPWLSEAFIGGYKKHISLAGEGRIYLKYQALQARHIYFEPILHSDFRVLSAQPKEIKEGNYTAFTYPDGSVVADGRSKPDFLKLQSLRTGRAGDCLSPWTYHKCPDRRPQLLPEWLPVPDKPGFGQYRIVDEWGNKLPTYDYRLVGKDGRINKWKTDANGLTYPVPESMHPLREVEFP
;
A
#
# COMPACT_ATOMS: atom_id res chain seq x y z
N MET A 1 59.42 1.10 73.77
CA MET A 1 58.25 0.25 74.13
C MET A 1 57.18 0.44 73.08
N PHE A 2 56.69 -0.67 72.51
CA PHE A 2 55.46 -0.92 71.69
C PHE A 2 54.67 0.30 71.15
N SER A 3 54.21 0.38 69.88
CA SER A 3 53.53 -0.65 69.08
C SER A 3 53.32 -0.25 67.59
N ARG A 4 53.48 -1.23 66.68
CA ARG A 4 52.76 -1.59 65.43
C ARG A 4 52.04 -0.55 64.53
N MET A 5 52.57 -0.38 63.30
CA MET A 5 52.01 -0.60 61.92
C MET A 5 50.50 -0.36 61.60
N PRO A 6 50.10 -0.22 60.31
CA PRO A 6 50.02 0.99 59.45
C PRO A 6 48.58 1.21 58.90
N MET A 7 48.31 2.28 58.12
CA MET A 7 47.20 2.22 57.14
C MET A 7 47.40 3.18 55.95
N LEU A 8 48.06 2.67 54.90
CA LEU A 8 47.78 3.07 53.52
C LEU A 8 46.50 2.37 53.09
N LEU A 9 45.43 3.11 52.79
CA LEU A 9 44.48 2.79 51.71
C LEU A 9 43.52 3.98 51.48
N CYS A 10 43.94 4.95 50.68
CA CYS A 10 43.01 5.91 50.10
C CYS A 10 43.48 6.22 48.68
N ALA A 11 42.53 6.24 47.75
CA ALA A 11 42.66 6.50 46.32
C ALA A 11 42.92 5.28 45.42
N LEU A 12 41.83 4.71 44.88
CA LEU A 12 41.64 4.33 43.47
C LEU A 12 40.24 3.72 43.28
N PHE A 13 39.20 4.53 43.44
CA PHE A 13 37.88 4.29 42.84
C PHE A 13 37.69 5.28 41.70
N PHE A 14 38.46 5.13 40.61
CA PHE A 14 38.07 5.73 39.34
C PHE A 14 36.92 4.87 38.79
N GLY A 15 35.71 5.43 38.85
CA GLY A 15 34.51 4.80 38.33
C GLY A 15 34.68 4.46 36.85
N LEU A 16 34.39 3.20 36.50
CA LEU A 16 34.16 2.75 35.14
C LEU A 16 32.79 3.28 34.66
N SER A 17 32.65 4.60 34.52
CA SER A 17 31.57 5.17 33.72
C SER A 17 32.00 5.14 32.27
N GLY A 18 31.83 4.00 31.61
CA GLY A 18 31.87 3.95 30.15
C GLY A 18 30.86 4.96 29.61
N CYS A 19 31.27 5.84 28.68
CA CYS A 19 30.36 6.74 28.00
C CYS A 19 29.26 5.91 27.34
N ARG A 20 28.06 5.92 27.93
CA ARG A 20 26.89 5.28 27.33
C ARG A 20 26.49 6.12 26.13
N GLN A 21 26.69 5.57 24.94
CA GLN A 21 26.23 6.20 23.70
C GLN A 21 24.74 6.52 23.83
N ASP A 22 24.35 7.76 23.56
CA ASP A 22 22.97 8.20 23.58
C ASP A 22 22.29 7.84 22.24
N TYR A 23 21.22 7.05 22.33
CA TYR A 23 20.42 6.59 21.19
C TYR A 23 19.06 7.29 21.11
N SER A 24 18.82 8.31 21.92
CA SER A 24 17.55 9.04 21.94
C SER A 24 17.28 9.77 20.62
N LEU A 25 15.99 9.93 20.30
CA LEU A 25 15.53 10.87 19.29
C LEU A 25 15.51 12.28 19.91
N SER A 26 16.06 13.25 19.19
CA SER A 26 15.99 14.67 19.54
C SER A 26 15.82 15.47 18.25
N PRO A 27 14.63 15.39 17.63
CA PRO A 27 14.37 16.04 16.34
C PRO A 27 14.47 17.57 16.48
N PRO A 28 15.10 18.27 15.52
CA PRO A 28 15.09 19.73 15.48
C PRO A 28 13.67 20.29 15.42
N ALA A 29 13.43 21.46 16.04
CA ALA A 29 12.11 22.09 16.03
C ALA A 29 11.63 22.48 14.63
N ASP A 30 12.57 22.76 13.72
CA ASP A 30 12.38 23.10 12.31
C ASP A 30 12.50 21.90 11.36
N SER A 31 12.55 20.67 11.90
CA SER A 31 12.61 19.44 11.10
C SER A 31 11.42 19.36 10.14
N GLU A 32 11.70 19.08 8.86
CA GLU A 32 10.67 18.78 7.86
C GLU A 32 9.79 17.64 8.37
N LYS A 33 8.47 17.80 8.28
CA LYS A 33 7.51 16.82 8.77
C LYS A 33 6.87 16.04 7.62
N ILE A 34 6.67 14.76 7.86
CA ILE A 34 5.83 13.90 7.03
C ILE A 34 4.49 13.74 7.72
N THR A 35 3.41 14.00 6.97
CA THR A 35 2.04 13.85 7.42
C THR A 35 1.48 12.54 6.89
N VAL A 36 1.07 11.66 7.80
CA VAL A 36 0.34 10.43 7.45
C VAL A 36 -1.12 10.62 7.83
N THR A 37 -2.00 10.50 6.85
CA THR A 37 -3.46 10.61 7.02
C THR A 37 -4.11 9.28 6.62
N VAL A 38 -4.98 8.77 7.49
CA VAL A 38 -5.84 7.61 7.22
C VAL A 38 -7.29 8.05 7.27
N LYS A 39 -8.04 7.80 6.19
CA LYS A 39 -9.49 7.92 6.17
C LYS A 39 -10.10 6.59 6.59
N LEU A 40 -10.62 6.53 7.80
CA LEU A 40 -11.01 5.29 8.46
C LEU A 40 -12.48 4.95 8.13
N PRO A 41 -12.78 3.87 7.40
CA PRO A 41 -14.16 3.46 7.16
C PRO A 41 -14.78 2.86 8.43
N GLU A 42 -16.12 2.85 8.47
CA GLU A 42 -16.86 2.23 9.57
C GLU A 42 -16.50 0.74 9.74
N GLY A 43 -16.46 0.28 10.99
CA GLY A 43 -16.15 -1.10 11.35
C GLY A 43 -14.66 -1.43 11.46
N LEU A 44 -13.77 -0.51 11.05
CA LEU A 44 -12.31 -0.65 11.21
C LEU A 44 -11.76 0.30 12.29
N LYS A 45 -10.56 -0.01 12.75
CA LYS A 45 -9.71 0.85 13.59
C LYS A 45 -8.30 0.92 13.01
N ASN A 46 -7.56 1.96 13.36
CA ASN A 46 -6.14 2.06 13.03
C ASN A 46 -5.32 1.06 13.84
N LYS A 47 -4.30 0.48 13.19
CA LYS A 47 -3.20 -0.19 13.88
C LYS A 47 -2.25 0.87 14.43
N THR A 48 -1.67 0.60 15.60
CA THR A 48 -0.55 1.40 16.11
C THR A 48 0.55 1.48 15.06
N MET A 49 0.95 2.69 14.72
CA MET A 49 1.97 2.94 13.71
C MET A 49 3.35 2.58 14.27
N TRP A 50 4.11 1.80 13.52
CA TRP A 50 5.50 1.49 13.80
C TRP A 50 6.40 2.37 12.95
N VAL A 51 7.08 3.32 13.58
CA VAL A 51 7.95 4.30 12.95
C VAL A 51 9.39 3.87 13.20
N MET A 52 10.20 3.87 12.14
CA MET A 52 11.61 3.49 12.24
C MET A 52 12.51 4.58 11.71
N TYR A 53 13.52 4.91 12.50
CA TYR A 53 14.65 5.74 12.12
C TYR A 53 15.89 4.89 11.90
N ARG A 54 16.78 5.35 11.03
CA ARG A 54 18.07 4.74 10.74
C ARG A 54 19.20 5.73 11.02
N SER A 55 20.37 5.22 11.36
CA SER A 55 21.57 6.03 11.56
C SER A 55 22.80 5.35 10.97
N ALA A 56 23.53 6.10 10.15
CA ALA A 56 24.88 5.73 9.75
C ALA A 56 25.93 6.08 10.81
N THR A 57 25.59 6.92 11.79
CA THR A 57 26.49 7.35 12.88
C THR A 57 26.53 6.31 13.99
N CYS A 58 25.35 5.93 14.49
CA CYS A 58 25.20 4.87 15.46
C CYS A 58 25.03 3.55 14.72
N LYS A 59 26.08 2.73 14.68
CA LYS A 59 26.07 1.43 14.00
C LYS A 59 25.45 0.35 14.88
N HIS A 60 24.72 -0.57 14.26
CA HIS A 60 24.35 -1.84 14.87
C HIS A 60 25.48 -2.85 14.63
N ILE A 61 26.11 -3.30 15.70
CA ILE A 61 27.18 -4.31 15.67
C ILE A 61 26.56 -5.67 15.97
N GLY A 62 26.74 -6.62 15.07
CA GLY A 62 26.32 -8.00 15.25
C GLY A 62 27.43 -8.98 14.94
N THR A 63 27.15 -10.26 15.16
CA THR A 63 28.09 -11.35 14.88
C THR A 63 27.58 -12.17 13.71
N GLY A 64 28.41 -12.36 12.69
CA GLY A 64 28.11 -13.20 11.54
C GLY A 64 28.16 -14.69 11.86
N ALA A 65 27.74 -15.53 10.91
CA ALA A 65 27.69 -16.98 11.09
C ALA A 65 29.07 -17.63 11.36
N SER A 66 30.17 -17.01 10.91
CA SER A 66 31.55 -17.44 11.20
C SER A 66 32.11 -16.84 12.49
N GLY A 67 31.34 -16.05 13.24
CA GLY A 67 31.84 -15.30 14.38
C GLY A 67 32.48 -13.95 14.03
N GLN A 68 32.50 -13.52 12.76
CA GLN A 68 33.03 -12.20 12.38
C GLN A 68 32.18 -11.10 13.00
N ARG A 69 32.82 -9.99 13.37
CA ARG A 69 32.11 -8.75 13.63
C ARG A 69 31.50 -8.24 12.32
N THR A 70 30.22 -7.91 12.36
CA THR A 70 29.49 -7.28 11.25
C THR A 70 28.93 -5.95 11.72
N GLU A 71 29.01 -4.94 10.86
CA GLU A 71 28.50 -3.61 11.15
C GLU A 71 27.48 -3.22 10.10
N ARG A 72 26.37 -2.65 10.57
CA ARG A 72 25.29 -2.11 9.74
C ARG A 72 24.83 -0.80 10.34
N ASP A 73 24.07 -0.02 9.57
CA ASP A 73 23.41 1.15 10.12
C ASP A 73 22.51 0.77 11.30
N GLY A 74 22.55 1.57 12.35
CA GLY A 74 21.68 1.38 13.50
C GLY A 74 20.25 1.74 13.15
N TYR A 75 19.34 1.21 13.96
CA TYR A 75 17.92 1.49 13.85
C TYR A 75 17.35 1.85 15.23
N HIS A 76 16.39 2.76 15.23
CA HIS A 76 15.64 3.15 16.42
C HIS A 76 14.17 3.23 16.05
N SER A 77 13.30 2.51 16.77
CA SER A 77 11.88 2.48 16.46
C SER A 77 11.02 3.02 17.59
N VAL A 78 9.97 3.72 17.21
CA VAL A 78 8.95 4.23 18.13
C VAL A 78 7.56 3.87 17.62
N TYR A 79 6.62 3.75 18.55
CA TYR A 79 5.21 3.57 18.23
C TYR A 79 4.47 4.90 18.31
N LYS A 80 3.55 5.12 17.38
CA LYS A 80 2.71 6.33 17.32
C LYS A 80 1.26 5.95 17.07
N GLU A 81 0.36 6.68 17.70
CA GLU A 81 -1.07 6.61 17.41
C GLU A 81 -1.44 7.72 16.43
N LEU A 82 -2.45 7.48 15.59
CA LEU A 82 -3.03 8.53 14.76
C LEU A 82 -4.15 9.23 15.54
N GLU A 83 -4.19 10.55 15.44
CA GLU A 83 -5.16 11.39 16.14
C GLU A 83 -6.32 11.77 15.23
N ARG A 84 -7.54 11.65 15.74
CA ARG A 84 -8.75 11.98 14.99
C ARG A 84 -8.83 13.49 14.74
N GLN A 85 -9.12 13.87 13.49
CA GLN A 85 -9.24 15.26 13.08
C GLN A 85 -10.68 15.75 13.29
N GLY A 86 -10.90 16.40 14.44
CA GLY A 86 -12.22 16.95 14.82
C GLY A 86 -13.31 15.88 14.83
N GLN A 87 -14.43 16.15 14.14
CA GLN A 87 -15.55 15.22 14.02
C GLN A 87 -15.52 14.32 12.76
N SER A 88 -14.40 14.30 12.02
CA SER A 88 -14.27 13.59 10.74
C SER A 88 -13.83 12.12 10.87
N ASP A 89 -13.89 11.38 9.78
CA ASP A 89 -13.30 10.04 9.63
C ASP A 89 -11.79 10.05 9.34
N LEU A 90 -11.14 11.23 9.40
CA LEU A 90 -9.71 11.38 9.15
C LEU A 90 -8.91 11.29 10.44
N TYR A 91 -7.83 10.52 10.38
CA TYR A 91 -6.85 10.34 11.45
C TYR A 91 -5.48 10.71 10.93
N GLN A 92 -4.72 11.50 11.70
CA GLN A 92 -3.45 12.07 11.24
C GLN A 92 -2.36 11.92 12.29
N VAL A 93 -1.13 11.79 11.83
CA VAL A 93 0.08 11.98 12.65
C VAL A 93 1.15 12.71 11.83
N GLU A 94 1.90 13.57 12.50
CA GLU A 94 3.09 14.21 11.94
C GLU A 94 4.36 13.56 12.48
N LEU A 95 5.30 13.28 11.59
CA LEU A 95 6.56 12.61 11.90
C LEU A 95 7.73 13.49 11.46
N PRO A 96 8.72 13.79 12.31
CA PRO A 96 9.90 14.51 11.88
C PRO A 96 10.75 13.62 10.96
N LYS A 97 11.18 14.16 9.82
CA LYS A 97 12.05 13.46 8.87
C LYS A 97 13.46 13.33 9.42
N ASP A 98 13.97 14.38 10.06
CA ASP A 98 15.16 14.34 10.88
C ASP A 98 14.77 14.06 12.34
N GLY A 99 15.10 12.86 12.81
CA GLY A 99 14.94 12.42 14.20
C GLY A 99 16.06 12.90 15.12
N GLY A 100 17.12 13.49 14.57
CA GLY A 100 18.17 14.19 15.28
C GLY A 100 18.91 13.35 16.33
N GLY A 101 19.25 14.01 17.44
CA GLY A 101 20.04 13.41 18.53
C GLY A 101 21.50 13.11 18.17
N ALA A 102 22.23 12.53 19.12
CA ALA A 102 23.65 12.19 18.95
C ALA A 102 23.89 11.21 17.80
N CYS A 103 22.89 10.41 17.45
CA CYS A 103 22.95 9.46 16.35
C CYS A 103 22.57 10.05 15.00
N ARG A 104 22.08 11.29 14.90
CA ARG A 104 21.60 11.86 13.62
C ARG A 104 20.60 10.92 12.93
N TRP A 105 19.58 10.56 13.67
CA TRP A 105 18.52 9.66 13.21
C TRP A 105 17.76 10.29 12.04
N HIS A 106 17.50 9.53 10.98
CA HIS A 106 16.60 9.95 9.90
C HIS A 106 15.49 8.94 9.72
N LEU A 107 14.30 9.41 9.38
CA LEU A 107 13.13 8.57 9.16
C LEU A 107 13.41 7.61 8.00
N ALA A 108 13.29 6.31 8.26
CA ALA A 108 13.62 5.26 7.31
C ALA A 108 12.37 4.60 6.74
N ASN A 109 11.41 4.23 7.60
CA ASN A 109 10.14 3.69 7.15
C ASN A 109 9.05 3.84 8.22
N VAL A 110 7.80 3.79 7.77
CA VAL A 110 6.61 3.69 8.63
C VAL A 110 5.78 2.49 8.21
N THR A 111 5.31 1.72 9.19
CA THR A 111 4.30 0.68 8.98
C THR A 111 3.03 1.08 9.70
N PHE A 112 1.92 1.14 8.99
CA PHE A 112 0.60 1.46 9.54
C PHE A 112 -0.47 0.66 8.80
N GLY A 113 -1.73 0.87 9.14
CA GLY A 113 -2.82 0.21 8.46
C GLY A 113 -4.08 0.15 9.32
N VAL A 114 -4.99 -0.71 8.89
CA VAL A 114 -6.29 -0.90 9.54
C VAL A 114 -6.54 -2.36 9.88
N GLU A 115 -7.40 -2.58 10.86
CA GLU A 115 -7.96 -3.89 11.23
C GLU A 115 -9.39 -3.72 11.76
N TYR A 116 -10.10 -4.83 11.95
CA TYR A 116 -11.44 -4.79 12.51
C TYR A 116 -11.46 -4.26 13.94
N ALA A 117 -12.39 -3.33 14.20
CA ALA A 117 -12.59 -2.76 15.53
C ALA A 117 -13.26 -3.75 16.49
N ASP A 118 -14.24 -4.50 15.99
CA ASP A 118 -15.01 -5.47 16.76
C ASP A 118 -15.01 -6.84 16.06
N LEU A 119 -14.47 -7.84 16.76
CA LEU A 119 -14.36 -9.20 16.26
C LEU A 119 -15.61 -10.05 16.55
N THR A 120 -16.43 -9.65 17.51
CA THR A 120 -17.58 -10.45 17.99
C THR A 120 -18.60 -10.71 16.87
N ARG A 121 -18.70 -9.78 15.92
CA ARG A 121 -19.53 -9.86 14.71
C ARG A 121 -19.16 -11.01 13.76
N PHE A 122 -17.97 -11.61 13.93
CA PHE A 122 -17.49 -12.72 13.10
C PHE A 122 -17.62 -14.09 13.80
N GLY A 123 -18.15 -14.10 15.03
CA GLY A 123 -18.39 -15.30 15.83
C GLY A 123 -17.37 -15.50 16.95
N GLU A 124 -17.55 -16.58 17.69
CA GLU A 124 -16.71 -16.91 18.84
C GLU A 124 -15.28 -17.27 18.43
N ASN A 125 -14.32 -16.94 19.31
CA ASN A 125 -12.90 -17.27 19.18
C ASN A 125 -12.24 -16.76 17.88
N VAL A 126 -12.83 -15.75 17.24
CA VAL A 126 -12.20 -15.07 16.09
C VAL A 126 -11.09 -14.15 16.59
N ILE A 127 -9.92 -14.25 15.96
CA ILE A 127 -8.79 -13.36 16.18
C ILE A 127 -8.46 -12.53 14.94
N TRP A 128 -7.72 -11.45 15.11
CA TRP A 128 -7.25 -10.64 13.98
C TRP A 128 -6.40 -11.47 13.02
N GLY A 129 -6.66 -11.31 11.74
CA GLY A 129 -5.87 -11.85 10.64
C GLY A 129 -4.96 -10.80 10.01
N GLY A 130 -4.64 -11.01 8.73
CA GLY A 130 -3.76 -10.13 7.95
C GLY A 130 -4.52 -9.11 7.10
N GLY A 131 -3.76 -8.34 6.32
CA GLY A 131 -4.30 -7.36 5.38
C GLY A 131 -4.43 -5.95 5.96
N GLY A 132 -4.79 -5.01 5.08
CA GLY A 132 -4.97 -3.59 5.41
C GLY A 132 -3.69 -2.86 5.84
N GLY A 133 -2.51 -3.49 5.68
CA GLY A 133 -1.23 -2.89 6.06
C GLY A 133 -0.58 -2.10 4.93
N VAL A 134 0.12 -1.04 5.29
CA VAL A 134 0.93 -0.21 4.40
C VAL A 134 2.30 -0.01 5.02
N VAL A 135 3.35 -0.10 4.20
CA VAL A 135 4.70 0.30 4.56
C VAL A 135 5.14 1.39 3.59
N VAL A 136 5.57 2.53 4.11
CA VAL A 136 6.25 3.55 3.30
C VAL A 136 7.70 3.62 3.71
N ILE A 137 8.59 3.48 2.74
CA ILE A 137 10.05 3.49 2.86
C ILE A 137 10.55 4.82 2.31
N PHE A 138 11.32 5.55 3.12
CA PHE A 138 11.83 6.89 2.81
C PHE A 138 13.34 6.90 2.49
N ASP A 139 13.99 5.74 2.52
CA ASP A 139 15.38 5.55 2.14
C ASP A 139 15.53 4.44 1.08
N HIS A 140 16.76 4.15 0.68
CA HIS A 140 17.07 3.10 -0.30
C HIS A 140 17.22 1.71 0.31
N ASN A 141 16.85 1.53 1.57
CA ASN A 141 17.05 0.28 2.29
C ASN A 141 15.73 -0.47 2.51
N ASN A 142 15.81 -1.78 2.67
CA ASN A 142 14.64 -2.57 3.03
C ASN A 142 14.13 -2.19 4.43
N SER A 143 12.80 -2.19 4.58
CA SER A 143 12.13 -2.21 5.88
C SER A 143 12.26 -3.60 6.53
N PRO A 144 11.93 -3.78 7.81
CA PRO A 144 11.80 -5.11 8.41
C PRO A 144 10.72 -5.98 7.76
N ARG A 145 9.84 -5.39 6.94
CA ARG A 145 8.82 -6.09 6.14
C ARG A 145 9.30 -6.40 4.71
N GLY A 146 10.57 -6.15 4.40
CA GLY A 146 11.19 -6.35 3.08
C GLY A 146 11.27 -5.07 2.25
N GLY A 147 11.66 -5.23 0.98
CA GLY A 147 11.77 -4.13 0.01
C GLY A 147 10.43 -3.67 -0.55
N ALA A 148 10.44 -2.54 -1.25
CA ALA A 148 9.25 -1.96 -1.85
C ALA A 148 8.70 -2.82 -3.00
N ASP A 149 7.37 -2.84 -3.14
CA ASP A 149 6.67 -3.40 -4.29
C ASP A 149 6.46 -2.31 -5.37
N PHE A 150 6.38 -1.05 -4.95
CA PHE A 150 6.14 0.12 -5.81
C PHE A 150 7.13 1.24 -5.48
N ILE A 151 7.59 1.95 -6.51
CA ILE A 151 8.40 3.17 -6.38
C ILE A 151 7.52 4.32 -6.85
N VAL A 152 7.38 5.35 -6.02
CA VAL A 152 6.53 6.52 -6.29
C VAL A 152 7.38 7.78 -6.13
N ASP A 153 7.18 8.74 -7.03
CA ASP A 153 7.77 10.07 -6.93
C ASP A 153 6.76 11.03 -6.29
N GLY A 154 7.21 11.81 -5.30
CA GLY A 154 6.38 12.74 -4.54
C GLY A 154 5.38 12.10 -3.56
N ASP A 155 4.29 12.83 -3.30
CA ASP A 155 3.27 12.48 -2.31
C ASP A 155 2.45 11.25 -2.70
N LEU A 156 2.00 10.51 -1.69
CA LEU A 156 1.39 9.19 -1.88
C LEU A 156 -0.10 9.21 -1.54
N ARG A 157 -0.94 8.86 -2.52
CA ARG A 157 -2.38 8.62 -2.31
C ARG A 157 -2.72 7.15 -2.59
N ILE A 158 -3.04 6.41 -1.52
CA ILE A 158 -3.39 4.99 -1.58
C ILE A 158 -4.90 4.86 -1.35
N ARG A 159 -5.64 4.41 -2.35
CA ARG A 159 -7.06 4.07 -2.23
C ARG A 159 -7.23 2.61 -2.64
N LYS A 160 -7.72 1.76 -1.74
CA LYS A 160 -7.75 0.30 -1.96
C LYS A 160 -9.02 -0.33 -1.42
N ASP A 161 -9.60 -1.22 -2.22
CA ASP A 161 -10.75 -2.04 -1.85
C ASP A 161 -10.31 -3.20 -0.95
N TYR A 162 -11.08 -3.44 0.11
CA TYR A 162 -10.90 -4.55 1.04
C TYR A 162 -12.22 -5.28 1.30
N TYR A 163 -12.11 -6.59 1.50
CA TYR A 163 -13.21 -7.52 1.70
C TYR A 163 -13.01 -8.32 2.99
N PRO A 164 -14.08 -8.60 3.76
CA PRO A 164 -13.98 -9.48 4.91
C PRO A 164 -13.59 -10.90 4.49
N TRP A 165 -12.51 -11.43 5.03
CA TRP A 165 -12.08 -12.81 4.82
C TRP A 165 -12.00 -13.56 6.14
N LEU A 166 -13.01 -14.40 6.39
CA LEU A 166 -13.07 -15.26 7.57
C LEU A 166 -12.44 -16.62 7.24
N SER A 167 -11.32 -16.94 7.85
CA SER A 167 -10.58 -18.19 7.60
C SER A 167 -10.56 -19.10 8.82
N GLU A 168 -10.72 -20.39 8.57
CA GLU A 168 -10.54 -21.46 9.53
C GLU A 168 -9.31 -22.29 9.15
N ALA A 169 -8.40 -22.45 10.12
CA ALA A 169 -7.22 -23.29 10.02
C ALA A 169 -7.32 -24.42 11.04
N PHE A 170 -6.94 -25.64 10.64
CA PHE A 170 -7.03 -26.84 11.47
C PHE A 170 -5.66 -27.46 11.76
N ILE A 171 -4.69 -27.24 10.87
CA ILE A 171 -3.34 -27.81 10.99
C ILE A 171 -2.54 -26.98 12.01
N GLY A 172 -1.98 -27.64 13.01
CA GLY A 172 -1.28 -26.95 14.11
C GLY A 172 -2.22 -26.33 15.15
N GLY A 173 -3.46 -26.83 15.24
CA GLY A 173 -4.50 -26.36 16.16
C GLY A 173 -5.57 -25.53 15.46
N TYR A 174 -6.81 -25.61 15.96
CA TYR A 174 -7.92 -24.85 15.41
C TYR A 174 -7.71 -23.34 15.64
N LYS A 175 -7.80 -22.56 14.56
CA LYS A 175 -7.74 -21.10 14.59
C LYS A 175 -8.77 -20.52 13.64
N LYS A 176 -9.38 -19.42 14.04
CA LYS A 176 -10.33 -18.68 13.23
C LYS A 176 -9.90 -17.23 13.14
N HIS A 177 -9.64 -16.74 11.93
CA HIS A 177 -9.12 -15.40 11.70
C HIS A 177 -10.08 -14.57 10.86
N ILE A 178 -10.21 -13.28 11.15
CA ILE A 178 -10.79 -12.31 10.23
C ILE A 178 -9.70 -11.41 9.65
N SER A 179 -9.50 -11.51 8.34
CA SER A 179 -8.53 -10.74 7.57
C SER A 179 -9.21 -9.73 6.65
N LEU A 180 -8.46 -8.73 6.19
CA LEU A 180 -8.85 -7.84 5.10
C LEU A 180 -8.26 -8.36 3.79
N ALA A 181 -9.07 -9.04 2.99
CA ALA A 181 -8.68 -9.46 1.65
C ALA A 181 -8.68 -8.24 0.72
N GLY A 182 -7.51 -7.88 0.21
CA GLY A 182 -7.34 -6.78 -0.73
C GLY A 182 -6.40 -7.16 -1.87
N GLU A 183 -6.15 -6.19 -2.73
CA GLU A 183 -5.17 -6.34 -3.80
C GLU A 183 -3.76 -6.55 -3.21
N GLY A 184 -3.00 -7.50 -3.76
CA GLY A 184 -1.61 -7.72 -3.37
C GLY A 184 -1.42 -8.54 -2.09
N ARG A 185 -0.38 -8.22 -1.32
CA ARG A 185 0.02 -8.94 -0.09
C ARG A 185 -0.63 -8.27 1.14
N ILE A 186 -0.40 -8.83 2.32
CA ILE A 186 -0.89 -8.29 3.60
C ILE A 186 -0.40 -6.85 3.89
N TYR A 187 0.74 -6.46 3.32
CA TYR A 187 1.27 -5.10 3.33
C TYR A 187 1.50 -4.65 1.89
N LEU A 188 1.03 -3.44 1.57
CA LEU A 188 1.45 -2.72 0.37
C LEU A 188 2.70 -1.91 0.70
N LYS A 189 3.81 -2.18 0.00
CA LYS A 189 5.10 -1.57 0.31
C LYS A 189 5.48 -0.56 -0.78
N TYR A 190 5.58 0.71 -0.39
CA TYR A 190 5.93 1.82 -1.28
C TYR A 190 7.29 2.39 -0.88
N GLN A 191 8.15 2.67 -1.85
CA GLN A 191 9.29 3.57 -1.67
C GLN A 191 8.88 4.96 -2.18
N ALA A 192 8.92 5.95 -1.29
CA ALA A 192 8.49 7.31 -1.58
C ALA A 192 9.45 8.30 -0.90
N LEU A 193 10.62 8.49 -1.51
CA LEU A 193 11.76 9.22 -0.93
C LEU A 193 11.48 10.72 -0.70
N GLN A 194 10.59 11.28 -1.51
CA GLN A 194 10.26 12.71 -1.53
C GLN A 194 8.88 13.01 -0.92
N ALA A 195 8.14 11.98 -0.48
CA ALA A 195 6.80 12.16 0.04
C ALA A 195 6.81 13.00 1.32
N ARG A 196 5.93 14.01 1.35
CA ARG A 196 5.60 14.83 2.52
C ARG A 196 4.21 14.47 3.06
N HIS A 197 3.32 14.06 2.17
CA HIS A 197 1.97 13.65 2.51
C HIS A 197 1.70 12.22 2.05
N ILE A 198 1.21 11.41 2.98
CA ILE A 198 0.75 10.06 2.73
C ILE A 198 -0.72 10.01 3.12
N TYR A 199 -1.58 9.70 2.16
CA TYR A 199 -3.00 9.56 2.35
C TYR A 199 -3.42 8.12 2.05
N PHE A 200 -4.05 7.46 3.03
CA PHE A 200 -4.57 6.10 2.88
C PHE A 200 -6.08 6.06 3.11
N GLU A 201 -6.80 5.55 2.12
CA GLU A 201 -8.26 5.35 2.13
C GLU A 201 -8.57 3.87 1.84
N PRO A 202 -8.60 3.03 2.88
CA PRO A 202 -9.18 1.69 2.77
C PRO A 202 -10.70 1.79 2.58
N ILE A 203 -11.22 1.14 1.54
CA ILE A 203 -12.65 1.03 1.26
C ILE A 203 -13.10 -0.38 1.66
N LEU A 204 -13.93 -0.47 2.70
CA LEU A 204 -14.44 -1.76 3.17
C LEU A 204 -15.77 -2.11 2.47
N HIS A 205 -15.79 -3.26 1.79
CA HIS A 205 -17.00 -3.83 1.20
C HIS A 205 -17.55 -4.95 2.10
N SER A 206 -18.23 -4.56 3.18
CA SER A 206 -18.69 -5.49 4.24
C SER A 206 -19.60 -6.62 3.74
N ASP A 207 -20.35 -6.37 2.67
CA ASP A 207 -21.38 -7.28 2.17
C ASP A 207 -20.80 -8.41 1.31
N PHE A 208 -19.52 -8.29 0.93
CA PHE A 208 -18.83 -9.24 0.06
C PHE A 208 -17.83 -10.07 0.85
N ARG A 209 -18.33 -10.82 1.84
CA ARG A 209 -17.50 -11.69 2.69
C ARG A 209 -17.12 -12.98 1.98
N VAL A 210 -15.84 -13.34 2.06
CA VAL A 210 -15.32 -14.65 1.66
C VAL A 210 -15.00 -15.50 2.88
N LEU A 211 -15.33 -16.78 2.81
CA LEU A 211 -14.99 -17.78 3.81
C LEU A 211 -13.87 -18.67 3.27
N SER A 212 -12.97 -19.14 4.13
CA SER A 212 -12.06 -20.21 3.73
C SER A 212 -11.86 -21.26 4.82
N ALA A 213 -11.75 -22.51 4.42
CA ALA A 213 -11.44 -23.62 5.31
C ALA A 213 -10.17 -24.34 4.83
N GLN A 214 -9.14 -24.38 5.68
CA GLN A 214 -7.97 -25.19 5.45
C GLN A 214 -8.38 -26.69 5.48
N PRO A 215 -7.70 -27.57 4.73
CA PRO A 215 -7.89 -29.00 4.94
C PRO A 215 -7.52 -29.43 6.37
N LYS A 216 -8.20 -30.46 6.87
CA LYS A 216 -7.91 -31.07 8.18
C LYS A 216 -6.67 -31.97 8.15
N GLU A 217 -6.31 -32.46 6.97
CA GLU A 217 -5.17 -33.35 6.75
C GLU A 217 -4.34 -32.88 5.56
N ILE A 218 -3.02 -32.93 5.70
CA ILE A 218 -2.08 -32.63 4.61
C ILE A 218 -2.04 -33.84 3.68
N LYS A 219 -2.73 -33.75 2.54
CA LYS A 219 -2.70 -34.73 1.45
C LYS A 219 -2.60 -33.97 0.14
N GLU A 220 -1.95 -34.59 -0.85
CA GLU A 220 -1.89 -34.02 -2.19
C GLU A 220 -3.31 -33.81 -2.75
N GLY A 221 -3.55 -32.65 -3.37
CA GLY A 221 -4.87 -32.25 -3.86
C GLY A 221 -5.81 -31.68 -2.80
N ASN A 222 -5.50 -31.79 -1.50
CA ASN A 222 -6.28 -31.14 -0.44
C ASN A 222 -5.86 -29.68 -0.29
N TYR A 223 -6.58 -28.78 -0.96
CA TYR A 223 -6.34 -27.35 -0.89
C TYR A 223 -7.29 -26.64 0.07
N THR A 224 -6.90 -25.44 0.47
CA THR A 224 -7.83 -24.53 1.17
C THR A 224 -8.99 -24.21 0.24
N ALA A 225 -10.21 -24.45 0.70
CA ALA A 225 -11.42 -24.12 -0.04
C ALA A 225 -11.86 -22.70 0.31
N PHE A 226 -12.15 -21.89 -0.70
CA PHE A 226 -12.69 -20.53 -0.59
C PHE A 226 -14.13 -20.50 -1.08
N THR A 227 -15.06 -20.08 -0.21
CA THR A 227 -16.47 -19.87 -0.54
C THR A 227 -16.74 -18.38 -0.68
N TYR A 228 -17.15 -17.96 -1.88
CA TYR A 228 -17.40 -16.57 -2.24
C TYR A 228 -18.86 -16.14 -1.95
N PRO A 229 -19.16 -14.82 -1.96
CA PRO A 229 -20.50 -14.30 -1.68
C PRO A 229 -21.64 -14.88 -2.56
N ASP A 230 -21.31 -15.29 -3.78
CA ASP A 230 -22.25 -15.93 -4.72
C ASP A 230 -22.48 -17.43 -4.45
N GLY A 231 -21.86 -17.99 -3.40
CA GLY A 231 -21.90 -19.41 -3.05
C GLY A 231 -20.91 -20.28 -3.82
N SER A 232 -20.17 -19.72 -4.78
CA SER A 232 -19.18 -20.49 -5.53
C SER A 232 -17.98 -20.88 -4.64
N VAL A 233 -17.43 -22.06 -4.91
CA VAL A 233 -16.30 -22.62 -4.14
C VAL A 233 -15.09 -22.83 -5.05
N VAL A 234 -13.92 -22.40 -4.59
CA VAL A 234 -12.63 -22.59 -5.30
C VAL A 234 -11.62 -23.23 -4.35
N ALA A 235 -11.02 -24.34 -4.79
CA ALA A 235 -9.98 -25.06 -4.03
C ALA A 235 -8.84 -25.44 -4.99
N ASP A 236 -8.06 -24.45 -5.41
CA ASP A 236 -7.06 -24.57 -6.49
C ASP A 236 -5.61 -24.33 -5.99
N GLY A 237 -5.39 -24.45 -4.68
CA GLY A 237 -4.06 -24.33 -4.06
C GLY A 237 -3.65 -22.90 -3.70
N ARG A 238 -4.47 -21.89 -3.95
CA ARG A 238 -4.20 -20.52 -3.50
C ARG A 238 -4.19 -20.43 -1.96
N SER A 239 -3.34 -19.55 -1.44
CA SER A 239 -3.24 -19.26 -0.01
C SER A 239 -4.11 -18.08 0.44
N LYS A 240 -4.76 -17.39 -0.50
CA LYS A 240 -5.61 -16.22 -0.25
C LYS A 240 -6.79 -16.19 -1.24
N PRO A 241 -7.87 -15.46 -0.92
CA PRO A 241 -8.98 -15.25 -1.83
C PRO A 241 -8.55 -14.57 -3.13
N ASP A 242 -9.28 -14.84 -4.20
CA ASP A 242 -9.15 -14.16 -5.47
C ASP A 242 -9.77 -12.76 -5.38
N PHE A 243 -8.92 -11.75 -5.33
CA PHE A 243 -9.33 -10.36 -5.29
C PHE A 243 -10.10 -9.94 -6.54
N LEU A 244 -9.70 -10.39 -7.75
CA LEU A 244 -10.39 -10.03 -8.98
C LEU A 244 -11.79 -10.66 -9.04
N LYS A 245 -11.94 -11.88 -8.51
CA LYS A 245 -13.26 -12.49 -8.35
C LYS A 245 -14.15 -11.69 -7.39
N LEU A 246 -13.62 -11.25 -6.25
CA LEU A 246 -14.37 -10.39 -5.31
C LEU A 246 -14.78 -9.06 -5.95
N GLN A 247 -13.87 -8.40 -6.67
CA GLN A 247 -14.20 -7.19 -7.41
C GLN A 247 -15.23 -7.45 -8.51
N SER A 248 -15.16 -8.60 -9.19
CA SER A 248 -16.11 -9.00 -10.22
C SER A 248 -17.53 -9.16 -9.65
N LEU A 249 -17.66 -9.89 -8.53
CA LEU A 249 -18.93 -10.04 -7.81
C LEU A 249 -19.48 -8.71 -7.32
N ARG A 250 -18.62 -7.82 -6.82
CA ARG A 250 -19.03 -6.49 -6.35
C ARG A 250 -19.51 -5.58 -7.47
N THR A 251 -18.80 -5.56 -8.59
CA THR A 251 -19.04 -4.60 -9.68
C THR A 251 -19.96 -5.12 -10.77
N GLY A 252 -20.23 -6.42 -10.81
CA GLY A 252 -20.88 -7.10 -11.92
C GLY A 252 -20.04 -7.16 -13.20
N ARG A 253 -18.78 -6.72 -13.17
CA ARG A 253 -17.88 -6.73 -14.32
C ARG A 253 -17.03 -7.99 -14.34
N ALA A 254 -16.67 -8.48 -15.52
CA ALA A 254 -15.72 -9.58 -15.64
C ALA A 254 -14.38 -9.23 -14.97
N GLY A 255 -13.77 -10.19 -14.27
CA GLY A 255 -12.48 -10.00 -13.61
C GLY A 255 -11.38 -9.51 -14.55
N ASP A 256 -11.42 -9.91 -15.82
CA ASP A 256 -10.50 -9.45 -16.86
C ASP A 256 -10.57 -7.95 -17.12
N CYS A 257 -11.71 -7.32 -16.88
CA CYS A 257 -11.88 -5.86 -17.00
C CYS A 257 -11.23 -5.08 -15.85
N LEU A 258 -10.87 -5.76 -14.76
CA LEU A 258 -10.45 -5.15 -13.49
C LEU A 258 -8.95 -5.26 -13.25
N SER A 259 -8.19 -5.69 -14.26
CA SER A 259 -6.74 -5.86 -14.21
C SER A 259 -6.11 -5.34 -15.51
N PRO A 260 -5.11 -4.44 -15.43
CA PRO A 260 -4.37 -3.99 -16.61
C PRO A 260 -3.77 -5.15 -17.43
N TRP A 261 -3.37 -6.23 -16.75
CA TRP A 261 -2.72 -7.39 -17.37
C TRP A 261 -3.67 -8.24 -18.21
N THR A 262 -4.94 -8.32 -17.80
CA THR A 262 -5.95 -9.15 -18.47
C THR A 262 -7.02 -8.31 -19.17
N TYR A 263 -6.89 -6.98 -19.18
CA TYR A 263 -7.85 -6.08 -19.83
C TYR A 263 -8.08 -6.39 -21.30
N HIS A 264 -7.06 -6.88 -22.00
CA HIS A 264 -7.17 -7.34 -23.38
C HIS A 264 -8.15 -8.54 -23.55
N LYS A 265 -8.60 -9.20 -22.48
CA LYS A 265 -9.62 -10.25 -22.50
C LYS A 265 -10.98 -9.76 -21.98
N CYS A 266 -11.09 -8.50 -21.55
CA CYS A 266 -12.32 -7.92 -21.04
C CYS A 266 -13.41 -7.94 -22.14
N PRO A 267 -14.57 -8.58 -21.90
CA PRO A 267 -15.68 -8.61 -22.85
C PRO A 267 -16.40 -7.24 -22.95
N ASP A 268 -16.44 -6.47 -21.85
CA ASP A 268 -17.12 -5.17 -21.77
C ASP A 268 -16.11 -4.03 -21.56
N ARG A 269 -15.23 -3.83 -22.56
CA ARG A 269 -14.24 -2.74 -22.49
C ARG A 269 -14.93 -1.40 -22.48
N ARG A 270 -14.42 -0.48 -21.66
CA ARG A 270 -14.91 0.90 -21.53
C ARG A 270 -13.84 1.85 -22.07
N PRO A 271 -13.80 2.05 -23.40
CA PRO A 271 -12.94 3.07 -24.00
C PRO A 271 -13.31 4.46 -23.50
N GLN A 272 -12.31 5.34 -23.44
CA GLN A 272 -12.46 6.75 -23.15
C GLN A 272 -11.55 7.57 -24.07
N LEU A 273 -11.96 8.81 -24.28
CA LEU A 273 -11.20 9.76 -25.07
C LEU A 273 -10.30 10.55 -24.11
N LEU A 274 -9.00 10.62 -24.36
CA LEU A 274 -8.14 11.55 -23.62
C LEU A 274 -8.57 12.99 -23.90
N PRO A 275 -8.54 13.87 -22.89
CA PRO A 275 -9.02 15.25 -23.04
C PRO A 275 -8.15 16.08 -24.00
N GLU A 276 -6.93 15.63 -24.28
CA GLU A 276 -5.96 16.33 -25.12
C GLU A 276 -6.33 16.24 -26.62
N TRP A 277 -6.43 17.41 -27.26
CA TRP A 277 -6.57 17.53 -28.71
C TRP A 277 -5.18 17.72 -29.33
N LEU A 278 -4.77 16.76 -30.14
CA LEU A 278 -3.43 16.70 -30.71
C LEU A 278 -3.43 17.32 -32.11
N PRO A 279 -2.71 18.43 -32.36
CA PRO A 279 -2.64 19.02 -33.70
C PRO A 279 -1.94 18.07 -34.67
N VAL A 280 -2.40 18.04 -35.94
CA VAL A 280 -1.77 17.22 -36.99
C VAL A 280 -0.66 18.04 -37.67
N PRO A 281 0.61 17.60 -37.63
CA PRO A 281 1.74 18.39 -38.15
C PRO A 281 1.58 18.89 -39.58
N ASP A 282 1.00 18.07 -40.47
CA ASP A 282 0.88 18.37 -41.91
C ASP A 282 -0.52 18.85 -42.32
N LYS A 283 -1.41 19.15 -41.36
CA LYS A 283 -2.78 19.62 -41.64
C LYS A 283 -3.19 20.74 -40.67
N PRO A 284 -2.86 22.01 -40.98
CA PRO A 284 -3.28 23.16 -40.19
C PRO A 284 -4.80 23.21 -39.99
N GLY A 285 -5.26 23.51 -38.78
CA GLY A 285 -6.69 23.54 -38.43
C GLY A 285 -7.34 22.16 -38.24
N PHE A 286 -6.56 21.07 -38.21
CA PHE A 286 -7.02 19.73 -37.88
C PHE A 286 -6.27 19.17 -36.68
N GLY A 287 -6.97 18.34 -35.92
CA GLY A 287 -6.38 17.61 -34.80
C GLY A 287 -7.07 16.28 -34.57
N GLN A 288 -6.47 15.47 -33.71
CA GLN A 288 -6.89 14.12 -33.39
C GLN A 288 -7.05 13.97 -31.88
N TYR A 289 -7.85 12.99 -31.49
CA TYR A 289 -7.94 12.56 -30.12
C TYR A 289 -7.35 11.16 -29.98
N ARG A 290 -6.94 10.82 -28.76
CA ARG A 290 -6.48 9.47 -28.43
C ARG A 290 -7.54 8.73 -27.66
N ILE A 291 -7.91 7.56 -28.14
CA ILE A 291 -8.79 6.62 -27.44
C ILE A 291 -7.94 5.66 -26.64
N VAL A 292 -8.22 5.58 -25.35
CA VAL A 292 -7.53 4.72 -24.38
C VAL A 292 -8.55 3.88 -23.64
N ASP A 293 -8.11 2.81 -22.99
CA ASP A 293 -8.94 2.12 -22.02
C ASP A 293 -9.06 2.90 -20.71
N GLU A 294 -9.87 2.38 -19.80
CA GLU A 294 -10.05 2.92 -18.44
C GLU A 294 -8.76 2.94 -17.59
N TRP A 295 -7.71 2.25 -18.02
CA TRP A 295 -6.38 2.24 -17.39
C TRP A 295 -5.39 3.19 -18.08
N GLY A 296 -5.81 3.89 -19.15
CA GLY A 296 -4.97 4.78 -19.94
C GLY A 296 -4.09 4.08 -20.98
N ASN A 297 -4.24 2.77 -21.19
CA ASN A 297 -3.52 2.06 -22.25
C ASN A 297 -4.18 2.34 -23.60
N LYS A 298 -3.36 2.44 -24.66
CA LYS A 298 -3.87 2.60 -26.02
C LYS A 298 -4.75 1.42 -26.43
N LEU A 299 -5.91 1.71 -27.01
CA LEU A 299 -6.77 0.71 -27.64
C LEU A 299 -6.55 0.72 -29.16
N PRO A 300 -5.84 -0.28 -29.73
CA PRO A 300 -5.62 -0.34 -31.17
C PRO A 300 -6.90 -0.75 -31.90
N THR A 301 -7.25 0.00 -32.94
CA THR A 301 -8.41 -0.25 -33.83
C THR A 301 -9.74 -0.38 -33.09
N TYR A 302 -10.35 0.75 -32.78
CA TYR A 302 -11.62 0.85 -32.07
C TYR A 302 -12.63 1.64 -32.91
N ASP A 303 -13.86 1.14 -33.04
CA ASP A 303 -14.96 1.88 -33.67
C ASP A 303 -15.42 3.01 -32.75
N TYR A 304 -15.70 4.19 -33.27
CA TYR A 304 -16.21 5.30 -32.46
C TYR A 304 -17.09 6.24 -33.28
N ARG A 305 -17.90 7.03 -32.57
CA ARG A 305 -18.71 8.11 -33.14
C ARG A 305 -18.44 9.40 -32.39
N LEU A 306 -18.08 10.45 -33.13
CA LEU A 306 -17.88 11.81 -32.60
C LEU A 306 -19.02 12.71 -33.04
N VAL A 307 -19.51 13.54 -32.11
CA VAL A 307 -20.40 14.66 -32.40
C VAL A 307 -19.65 15.95 -32.12
N GLY A 308 -19.31 16.69 -33.18
CA GLY A 308 -18.63 17.97 -33.07
C GLY A 308 -19.55 19.07 -32.53
N LYS A 309 -18.95 20.15 -32.02
CA LYS A 309 -19.71 21.36 -31.62
C LYS A 309 -20.53 21.97 -32.76
N ASP A 310 -20.03 21.83 -33.99
CA ASP A 310 -20.72 22.22 -35.22
C ASP A 310 -21.90 21.30 -35.59
N GLY A 311 -22.19 20.28 -34.78
CA GLY A 311 -23.27 19.31 -35.00
C GLY A 311 -22.93 18.21 -35.99
N ARG A 312 -21.72 18.19 -36.56
CA ARG A 312 -21.29 17.12 -37.47
C ARG A 312 -21.10 15.82 -36.71
N ILE A 313 -21.61 14.74 -37.28
CA ILE A 313 -21.51 13.39 -36.73
C ILE A 313 -20.59 12.59 -37.64
N ASN A 314 -19.55 12.00 -37.06
CA ASN A 314 -18.63 11.16 -37.80
C ASN A 314 -18.44 9.81 -37.12
N LYS A 315 -18.35 8.75 -37.92
CA LYS A 315 -18.11 7.37 -37.46
C LYS A 315 -16.88 6.82 -38.16
N TRP A 316 -15.91 6.34 -37.39
CA TRP A 316 -14.65 5.84 -37.92
C TRP A 316 -14.05 4.76 -37.00
N LYS A 317 -12.96 4.17 -37.47
CA LYS A 317 -12.05 3.35 -36.66
C LYS A 317 -10.78 4.13 -36.33
N THR A 318 -10.23 3.89 -35.15
CA THR A 318 -8.90 4.43 -34.82
C THR A 318 -7.81 3.74 -35.63
N ASP A 319 -6.66 4.41 -35.73
CA ASP A 319 -5.45 3.76 -36.23
C ASP A 319 -4.88 2.74 -35.21
N ALA A 320 -3.78 2.09 -35.58
CA ALA A 320 -3.08 1.15 -34.72
C ALA A 320 -2.50 1.77 -33.43
N ASN A 321 -2.43 3.11 -33.35
CA ASN A 321 -1.96 3.86 -32.19
C ASN A 321 -3.12 4.40 -31.32
N GLY A 322 -4.37 4.10 -31.68
CA GLY A 322 -5.55 4.56 -30.97
C GLY A 322 -5.92 6.02 -31.28
N LEU A 323 -5.39 6.61 -32.35
CA LEU A 323 -5.73 7.98 -32.76
C LEU A 323 -7.00 7.98 -33.61
N THR A 324 -7.87 8.97 -33.37
CA THR A 324 -9.02 9.23 -34.23
C THR A 324 -8.57 9.72 -35.61
N TYR A 325 -9.48 9.72 -36.57
CA TYR A 325 -9.27 10.43 -37.82
C TYR A 325 -9.13 11.93 -37.52
N PRO A 326 -8.28 12.67 -38.26
CA PRO A 326 -8.19 14.12 -38.10
C PRO A 326 -9.56 14.79 -38.25
N VAL A 327 -9.98 15.54 -37.23
CA VAL A 327 -11.19 16.36 -37.25
C VAL A 327 -10.83 17.83 -37.35
N PRO A 328 -11.61 18.65 -38.06
CA PRO A 328 -11.37 20.08 -38.15
C PRO A 328 -11.60 20.76 -36.80
N GLU A 329 -10.91 21.87 -36.57
CA GLU A 329 -11.02 22.68 -35.36
C GLU A 329 -12.46 23.14 -35.07
N SER A 330 -13.32 23.26 -36.09
CA SER A 330 -14.75 23.57 -35.93
C SER A 330 -15.53 22.52 -35.12
N MET A 331 -15.04 21.29 -35.05
CA MET A 331 -15.64 20.22 -34.26
C MET A 331 -15.15 20.21 -32.81
N HIS A 332 -14.08 20.95 -32.49
CA HIS A 332 -13.48 21.02 -31.17
C HIS A 332 -14.07 22.20 -30.35
N PRO A 333 -14.37 22.02 -29.05
CA PRO A 333 -14.40 20.74 -28.33
C PRO A 333 -15.58 19.88 -28.77
N LEU A 334 -15.44 18.55 -28.63
CA LEU A 334 -16.51 17.62 -28.96
C LEU A 334 -17.72 17.82 -28.03
N ARG A 335 -18.92 17.69 -28.59
CA ARG A 335 -20.17 17.70 -27.82
C ARG A 335 -20.46 16.34 -27.20
N GLU A 336 -20.18 15.27 -27.94
CA GLU A 336 -20.46 13.90 -27.53
C GLU A 336 -19.48 12.92 -28.19
N VAL A 337 -19.18 11.84 -27.49
CA VAL A 337 -18.39 10.71 -27.97
C VAL A 337 -19.14 9.45 -27.59
N GLU A 338 -19.46 8.62 -28.58
CA GLU A 338 -20.05 7.31 -28.36
C GLU A 338 -19.06 6.23 -28.80
N PHE A 339 -18.99 5.17 -28.00
CA PHE A 339 -18.22 3.99 -28.29
C PHE A 339 -19.21 2.81 -28.42
N PRO A 340 -19.31 2.19 -29.61
CA PRO A 340 -20.16 1.04 -29.87
C PRO A 340 -19.69 -0.24 -29.17
#